data_AF-A0A1Q5G1N7-F1
#
_entry.id   AF-A0A1Q5G1N7-F1
#
_cell.length_a   1.000
_cell.length_b   1.000
_cell.length_c   1.000
_cell.angle_alpha   90.00
_cell.angle_beta   90.00
_cell.angle_gamma   90.00
#
_symmetry.space_group_name_H-M   'P 1'
#
loop_
_entity.id
_entity.type
_entity.pdbx_description
1 polymer ?
#
loop_
_entity_poly.entity_id
_entity_poly.type
_entity_poly.pdbx_seq_one_letter_code
_entity_poly.pdbx_strand_id
1 'polypeptide(L)'
;MVASLHADPAAATEAFYDRLEAAWAASTRREVTDILFELRATRPQGDVLHVDSGPFPLLEMLVPCIAETARHWDKRLGEPVSVLTDEQKTLTDERIGLLGRTSGATPSSRIGGIPLQHLLRDTSTDHPSVQLAGATAAVAVRRAGVDSPAADDLCSSVIPLINDESLLRYDSASALAAPGAAPH
;
A
#
# COMPACT_ATOMS: atom_id res chain seq x y z
N MET A 1 25.13 -1.11 18.58
CA MET A 1 25.54 -1.46 17.20
C MET A 1 24.71 -2.68 16.80
N VAL A 2 23.50 -2.46 16.28
CA VAL A 2 22.60 -3.54 15.85
C VAL A 2 22.88 -3.75 14.37
N ALA A 3 23.55 -4.85 14.04
CA ALA A 3 23.69 -5.29 12.67
C ALA A 3 22.30 -5.69 12.17
N SER A 4 21.73 -4.88 11.28
CA SER A 4 20.47 -5.18 10.63
C SER A 4 20.71 -6.33 9.64
N LEU A 5 20.14 -7.50 9.92
CA LEU A 5 20.08 -8.63 8.99
C LEU A 5 19.29 -8.18 7.76
N HIS A 6 19.94 -7.72 6.70
CA HIS A 6 19.35 -7.78 5.37
C HIS A 6 19.47 -9.23 4.93
N ALA A 7 18.40 -10.00 5.13
CA ALA A 7 18.31 -11.35 4.56
C ALA A 7 18.51 -11.24 3.05
N ASP A 8 19.33 -12.14 2.49
CA ASP A 8 19.52 -12.26 1.05
C ASP A 8 18.14 -12.46 0.38
N PRO A 9 17.69 -11.53 -0.48
CA PRO A 9 16.36 -11.59 -1.10
C PRO A 9 16.14 -12.88 -1.90
N ALA A 10 17.18 -13.39 -2.56
CA ALA A 10 17.11 -14.65 -3.29
C ALA A 10 16.86 -15.82 -2.31
N ALA A 11 17.57 -15.84 -1.18
CA ALA A 11 17.37 -16.84 -0.14
C ALA A 11 15.99 -16.73 0.53
N ALA A 12 15.44 -15.52 0.67
CA ALA A 12 14.10 -15.30 1.20
C ALA A 12 13.02 -15.82 0.25
N THR A 13 13.18 -15.60 -1.06
CA THR A 13 12.27 -16.11 -2.10
C THR A 13 12.32 -17.63 -2.19
N GLU A 14 13.50 -18.24 -2.16
CA GLU A 14 13.62 -19.70 -2.10
C GLU A 14 12.96 -20.28 -0.84
N ALA A 15 13.22 -19.68 0.33
CA ALA A 15 12.60 -20.13 1.59
C ALA A 15 11.07 -20.01 1.59
N PHE A 16 10.51 -19.02 0.90
CA PHE A 16 9.06 -18.89 0.70
C PHE A 16 8.53 -20.02 -0.19
N TYR A 17 9.14 -20.25 -1.36
CA TYR A 17 8.68 -21.29 -2.29
C TYR A 17 8.85 -22.70 -1.72
N ASP A 18 9.91 -22.97 -0.95
CA ASP A 18 10.07 -24.25 -0.24
C ASP A 18 8.91 -24.51 0.73
N ARG A 19 8.49 -23.50 1.48
CA ARG A 19 7.33 -23.59 2.37
C ARG A 19 6.02 -23.73 1.60
N LEU A 20 5.90 -23.05 0.46
CA LEU A 20 4.72 -23.12 -0.40
C LEU A 20 4.55 -24.52 -1.00
N GLU A 21 5.63 -25.15 -1.49
CA GLU A 21 5.62 -26.52 -2.00
C GLU A 21 5.25 -27.53 -0.90
N ALA A 22 5.80 -27.37 0.31
CA ALA A 22 5.44 -28.21 1.45
C ALA A 22 3.96 -28.06 1.84
N ALA A 23 3.43 -26.84 1.83
CA ALA A 23 2.02 -26.56 2.13
C ALA A 23 1.09 -27.12 1.05
N TRP A 24 1.46 -27.01 -0.23
CA TRP A 24 0.70 -27.55 -1.34
C TRP A 24 0.65 -29.08 -1.30
N ALA A 25 1.80 -29.74 -1.06
CA ALA A 25 1.87 -31.19 -0.92
C ALA A 25 1.05 -31.73 0.27
N ALA A 26 0.92 -30.95 1.35
CA ALA A 26 0.12 -31.30 2.52
C ALA A 26 -1.37 -30.91 2.40
N SER A 27 -1.75 -30.13 1.37
CA SER A 27 -3.11 -29.63 1.23
C SER A 27 -4.07 -30.72 0.76
N THR A 28 -5.19 -30.85 1.47
CA THR A 28 -6.26 -31.83 1.16
C THR A 28 -7.57 -31.15 0.75
N ARG A 29 -7.69 -29.83 0.94
CA ARG A 29 -8.90 -29.06 0.60
C ARG A 29 -8.74 -28.43 -0.77
N ARG A 30 -9.69 -28.68 -1.67
CA ARG A 30 -9.62 -28.22 -3.06
C ARG A 30 -9.43 -26.70 -3.16
N GLU A 31 -10.22 -25.88 -2.45
CA GLU A 31 -10.08 -24.41 -2.56
C GLU A 31 -8.69 -23.93 -2.11
N VAL A 32 -8.12 -24.57 -1.08
CA VAL A 32 -6.79 -24.23 -0.57
C VAL A 32 -5.71 -24.69 -1.57
N THR A 33 -5.86 -25.89 -2.12
CA THR A 33 -4.94 -26.42 -3.15
C THR A 33 -4.94 -25.56 -4.41
N ASP A 34 -6.10 -25.05 -4.83
CA ASP A 34 -6.23 -24.17 -6.00
C ASP A 34 -5.52 -22.83 -5.76
N ILE A 35 -5.69 -22.21 -4.59
CA ILE A 35 -4.98 -20.97 -4.21
C ILE A 35 -3.46 -21.21 -4.16
N LEU A 36 -3.03 -22.30 -3.54
CA LEU A 36 -1.61 -22.66 -3.44
C LEU A 36 -1.02 -22.96 -4.83
N PHE A 37 -1.81 -23.50 -5.75
CA PHE A 37 -1.40 -23.70 -7.14
C PHE A 37 -1.22 -22.38 -7.90
N GLU A 38 -2.15 -21.42 -7.73
CA GLU A 38 -2.01 -20.08 -8.32
C GLU A 38 -0.77 -19.35 -7.77
N LEU A 39 -0.52 -19.43 -6.46
CA LEU A 39 0.71 -18.88 -5.85
C LEU A 39 1.97 -19.59 -6.35
N ARG A 40 1.91 -20.90 -6.60
CA ARG A 40 3.04 -21.64 -7.17
C ARG A 40 3.37 -21.16 -8.58
N ALA A 41 2.35 -20.85 -9.37
CA ALA A 41 2.50 -20.33 -10.73
C ALA A 41 3.18 -18.93 -10.77
N THR A 42 3.34 -18.26 -9.63
CA THR A 42 4.03 -16.96 -9.55
C THR A 42 5.55 -17.06 -9.40
N ARG A 43 6.15 -18.27 -9.39
CA ARG A 43 7.60 -18.44 -9.22
C ARG A 43 8.45 -17.64 -10.20
N PRO A 44 8.15 -17.64 -11.51
CA PRO A 44 8.91 -16.81 -12.47
C PRO A 44 8.90 -15.31 -12.13
N GLN A 45 7.81 -14.80 -11.55
CA GLN A 45 7.69 -13.41 -11.12
C GLN A 45 8.52 -13.14 -9.86
N GLY A 46 8.54 -14.09 -8.92
CA GLY A 46 9.40 -14.03 -7.73
C GLY A 46 10.89 -14.03 -8.08
N ASP A 47 11.28 -14.83 -9.07
CA ASP A 47 12.67 -14.89 -9.55
C ASP A 47 13.09 -13.55 -10.18
N VAL A 48 12.19 -12.87 -10.90
CA VAL A 48 12.46 -11.57 -11.53
C VAL A 48 12.47 -10.41 -10.53
N LEU A 49 11.69 -10.49 -9.44
CA LEU A 49 11.55 -9.46 -8.40
C LEU A 49 12.89 -9.02 -7.78
N HIS A 50 13.92 -9.88 -7.86
CA HIS A 50 15.25 -9.62 -7.29
C HIS A 50 16.36 -9.52 -8.32
N VAL A 51 16.09 -9.86 -9.58
CA VAL A 51 17.06 -9.72 -10.68
C VAL A 51 17.20 -8.24 -11.06
N ASP A 52 16.15 -7.45 -10.87
CA ASP A 52 16.27 -6.00 -10.97
C ASP A 52 16.75 -5.40 -9.63
N SER A 53 18.04 -5.08 -9.61
CA SER A 53 18.60 -4.03 -8.73
C SER A 53 18.09 -2.64 -9.14
N GLY A 54 16.87 -2.56 -9.67
CA GLY A 54 16.19 -1.33 -10.01
C GLY A 54 15.99 -0.48 -8.75
N PRO A 55 15.65 0.79 -8.89
CA PRO A 55 15.49 1.68 -7.75
C PRO A 55 14.28 1.38 -6.85
N PHE A 56 13.44 0.40 -7.20
CA PHE A 56 12.12 0.15 -6.58
C PHE A 56 11.83 -1.23 -5.95
N PRO A 57 12.78 -2.10 -5.55
CA PRO A 57 12.45 -3.45 -5.10
C PRO A 57 11.54 -3.48 -3.85
N LEU A 58 11.64 -2.50 -2.96
CA LEU A 58 10.73 -2.34 -1.81
C LEU A 58 9.40 -1.63 -2.15
N LEU A 59 9.33 -0.99 -3.32
CA LEU A 59 8.20 -0.19 -3.77
C LEU A 59 7.43 -0.84 -4.91
N GLU A 60 7.84 -2.01 -5.40
CA GLU A 60 7.24 -2.63 -6.58
C GLU A 60 5.74 -2.90 -6.46
N MET A 61 5.22 -3.11 -5.25
CA MET A 61 3.77 -3.14 -5.01
C MET A 61 3.16 -1.76 -4.73
N LEU A 62 3.92 -0.83 -4.14
CA LEU A 62 3.41 0.51 -3.86
C LEU A 62 3.20 1.31 -5.16
N VAL A 63 4.09 1.14 -6.14
CA VAL A 63 4.00 1.78 -7.47
C VAL A 63 2.67 1.50 -8.18
N PRO A 64 2.27 0.24 -8.42
CA PRO A 64 0.98 -0.06 -9.02
C PRO A 64 -0.19 0.32 -8.12
N CYS A 65 -0.06 0.27 -6.78
CA CYS A 65 -1.12 0.75 -5.88
C CYS A 65 -1.38 2.26 -6.03
N ILE A 66 -0.32 3.08 -6.12
CA ILE A 66 -0.45 4.53 -6.37
C ILE A 66 -1.11 4.77 -7.72
N ALA A 67 -0.68 4.04 -8.77
CA ALA A 67 -1.27 4.14 -10.09
C ALA A 67 -2.75 3.74 -10.11
N GLU A 68 -3.13 2.60 -9.52
CA GLU A 68 -4.53 2.18 -9.45
C GLU A 68 -5.39 3.16 -8.65
N THR A 69 -4.87 3.68 -7.54
CA THR A 69 -5.56 4.68 -6.73
C THR A 69 -5.81 5.94 -7.55
N ALA A 70 -4.79 6.42 -8.27
CA ALA A 70 -4.94 7.56 -9.15
C ALA A 70 -5.96 7.29 -10.27
N ARG A 71 -5.97 6.09 -10.88
CA ARG A 71 -6.96 5.71 -11.89
C ARG A 71 -8.38 5.76 -11.37
N HIS A 72 -8.55 5.24 -10.15
CA HIS A 72 -9.85 5.17 -9.52
C HIS A 72 -10.44 6.57 -9.36
N TRP A 73 -9.62 7.51 -8.86
CA TRP A 73 -10.06 8.88 -8.63
C TRP A 73 -10.17 9.72 -9.89
N ASP A 74 -9.27 9.57 -10.86
CA ASP A 74 -9.37 10.20 -12.18
C ASP A 74 -10.70 9.85 -12.85
N LYS A 75 -11.06 8.55 -12.88
CA LYS A 75 -12.35 8.11 -13.42
C LYS A 75 -13.56 8.65 -12.66
N ARG A 76 -13.43 8.80 -11.34
CA ARG A 76 -14.54 9.21 -10.47
C ARG A 76 -14.78 10.72 -10.52
N LEU A 77 -13.72 11.51 -10.62
CA LEU A 77 -13.76 12.97 -10.61
C LEU A 77 -13.83 13.55 -12.03
N GLY A 78 -13.43 12.78 -13.05
CA GLY A 78 -13.38 13.22 -14.44
C GLY A 78 -12.18 14.14 -14.73
N GLU A 79 -11.24 14.26 -13.80
CA GLU A 79 -10.06 15.12 -13.90
C GLU A 79 -8.81 14.40 -13.36
N PRO A 80 -7.62 14.66 -13.95
CA PRO A 80 -6.37 14.08 -13.47
C PRO A 80 -6.10 14.45 -12.01
N VAL A 81 -5.67 13.46 -11.22
CA VAL A 81 -5.36 13.68 -9.80
C VAL A 81 -3.88 14.00 -9.57
N SER A 82 -3.65 14.79 -8.52
CA SER A 82 -2.33 15.01 -7.94
C SER A 82 -2.15 14.13 -6.70
N VAL A 83 -0.97 13.52 -6.58
CA VAL A 83 -0.60 12.67 -5.44
C VAL A 83 0.45 13.41 -4.62
N LEU A 84 0.18 13.55 -3.33
CA LEU A 84 1.09 14.12 -2.35
C LEU A 84 1.51 13.04 -1.36
N THR A 85 2.81 12.89 -1.14
CA THR A 85 3.37 11.91 -0.21
C THR A 85 4.17 12.62 0.87
N ASP A 86 4.04 12.16 2.11
CA ASP A 86 4.90 12.60 3.21
C ASP A 86 6.38 12.22 2.97
N GLU A 87 7.27 12.66 3.85
CA GLU A 87 8.67 12.28 3.91
C GLU A 87 8.90 10.80 4.31
N GLN A 88 8.33 9.89 3.54
CA GLN A 88 8.64 8.48 3.68
C GLN A 88 10.07 8.24 3.17
N LYS A 89 10.90 7.62 4.02
CA LYS A 89 12.30 7.28 3.69
C LYS A 89 12.46 6.51 2.38
N THR A 90 11.41 5.83 1.95
CA THR A 90 11.39 5.00 0.74
C THR A 90 11.00 5.78 -0.52
N LEU A 91 10.25 6.89 -0.41
CA LEU A 91 9.77 7.71 -1.53
C LEU A 91 10.59 8.99 -1.68
N THR A 92 11.86 8.83 -2.08
CA THR A 92 12.74 9.96 -2.40
C THR A 92 12.29 10.68 -3.67
N ASP A 93 12.72 11.93 -3.84
CA ASP A 93 12.38 12.75 -5.02
C ASP A 93 12.85 12.09 -6.33
N GLU A 94 13.98 11.40 -6.28
CA GLU A 94 14.48 10.61 -7.41
C GLU A 94 13.52 9.47 -7.79
N ARG A 95 13.02 8.74 -6.79
CA ARG A 95 12.05 7.65 -6.96
C ARG A 95 10.69 8.17 -7.43
N ILE A 96 10.24 9.30 -6.89
CA ILE A 96 9.04 10.02 -7.32
C ILE A 96 9.17 10.51 -8.77
N GLY A 97 10.30 11.10 -9.14
CA GLY A 97 10.55 11.52 -10.50
C GLY A 97 10.53 10.34 -11.47
N LEU A 98 11.05 9.18 -11.07
CA LEU A 98 11.01 7.97 -11.88
C LEU A 98 9.61 7.35 -11.96
N LEU A 99 8.81 7.43 -10.89
CA LEU A 99 7.38 7.09 -10.89
C LEU A 99 6.57 7.96 -11.86
N GLY A 100 6.82 9.28 -11.85
CA GLY A 100 6.20 10.20 -12.81
C GLY A 100 6.54 9.86 -14.26
N ARG A 101 7.81 9.56 -14.54
CA ARG A 101 8.27 9.17 -15.90
C ARG A 101 7.70 7.83 -16.37
N THR A 102 7.49 6.89 -15.46
CA THR A 102 6.90 5.58 -15.76
C THR A 102 5.37 5.61 -15.71
N SER A 103 4.77 6.77 -15.39
CA SER A 103 3.33 6.93 -15.21
C SER A 103 2.77 5.92 -14.19
N GLY A 104 3.57 5.53 -13.19
CA GLY A 104 3.19 4.53 -12.19
C GLY A 104 3.19 3.08 -12.69
N ALA A 105 3.82 2.77 -13.82
CA ALA A 105 4.06 1.41 -14.27
C ALA A 105 5.46 0.91 -13.85
N THR A 106 5.57 -0.36 -13.50
CA THR A 106 6.86 -1.06 -13.33
C THR A 106 7.07 -2.00 -14.52
N PRO A 107 8.30 -2.47 -14.80
CA PRO A 107 8.53 -3.54 -15.79
C PRO A 107 7.68 -4.79 -15.53
N SER A 108 7.35 -5.04 -14.26
CA SER A 108 6.51 -6.14 -13.77
C SER A 108 5.00 -5.87 -13.87
N SER A 109 4.57 -4.62 -14.12
CA SER A 109 3.16 -4.24 -14.16
C SER A 109 2.50 -4.64 -15.49
N ARG A 110 1.41 -5.41 -15.41
CA ARG A 110 0.52 -5.69 -16.57
C ARG A 110 -0.33 -4.49 -16.98
N ILE A 111 -0.29 -3.41 -16.22
CA ILE A 111 -1.22 -2.29 -16.30
C ILE A 111 -0.44 -1.07 -16.80
N GLY A 112 -0.92 -0.46 -17.89
CA GLY A 112 -0.34 0.75 -18.45
C GLY A 112 -0.43 1.92 -17.47
N GLY A 113 0.60 2.76 -17.45
CA GLY A 113 0.66 3.92 -16.57
C GLY A 113 -0.42 4.97 -16.87
N ILE A 114 -0.59 5.91 -15.94
CA ILE A 114 -1.58 6.99 -15.99
C ILE A 114 -0.86 8.34 -15.91
N PRO A 115 -1.32 9.36 -16.65
CA PRO A 115 -0.84 10.72 -16.43
C PRO A 115 -1.23 11.21 -15.04
N LEU A 116 -0.30 11.15 -14.09
CA LEU A 116 -0.40 11.89 -12.84
C LEU A 116 -0.15 13.36 -13.14
N GLN A 117 -1.03 14.25 -12.69
CA GLN A 117 -0.86 15.68 -12.90
C GLN A 117 0.38 16.18 -12.13
N HIS A 118 0.47 15.79 -10.86
CA HIS A 118 1.63 16.00 -10.01
C HIS A 118 1.84 14.79 -9.07
N LEU A 119 3.09 14.38 -8.86
CA LEU A 119 3.49 13.50 -7.77
C LEU A 119 4.55 14.25 -6.97
N LEU A 120 4.17 14.71 -5.77
CA LEU A 120 4.99 15.59 -4.95
C LEU A 120 5.32 14.92 -3.63
N ARG A 121 6.55 15.13 -3.18
CA ARG A 121 6.93 14.91 -1.78
C ARG A 121 6.93 16.25 -1.09
N ASP A 122 6.30 16.31 0.07
CA ASP A 122 6.36 17.53 0.87
C ASP A 122 6.28 17.22 2.36
N THR A 123 6.63 18.22 3.16
CA THR A 123 6.67 18.10 4.60
C THR A 123 5.32 18.43 5.20
N SER A 124 5.05 17.80 6.34
CA SER A 124 3.89 18.13 7.17
C SER A 124 3.89 19.58 7.67
N THR A 125 5.02 20.29 7.64
CA THR A 125 5.13 21.71 8.03
C THR A 125 4.57 22.63 6.96
N ASP A 126 4.84 22.31 5.69
CA ASP A 126 4.50 23.16 4.54
C ASP A 126 3.14 22.78 3.95
N HIS A 127 2.72 21.52 4.12
CA HIS A 127 1.44 21.00 3.62
C HIS A 127 0.61 20.35 4.74
N PRO A 128 -0.34 21.09 5.35
CA PRO A 128 -1.23 20.57 6.40
C PRO A 128 -2.07 19.36 5.98
N SER A 129 -2.28 19.16 4.67
CA SER A 129 -2.94 17.97 4.12
C SER A 129 -2.17 16.67 4.41
N VAL A 130 -0.84 16.73 4.56
CA VAL A 130 -0.01 15.59 4.95
C VAL A 130 -0.28 15.21 6.41
N GLN A 131 -0.40 16.20 7.31
CA GLN A 131 -0.81 15.95 8.70
C GLN A 131 -2.21 15.34 8.78
N LEU A 132 -3.14 15.85 7.96
CA LEU A 132 -4.50 15.32 7.90
C LEU A 132 -4.53 13.87 7.40
N ALA A 133 -3.73 13.52 6.39
CA ALA A 133 -3.59 12.15 5.90
C ALA A 133 -2.96 11.22 6.96
N GLY A 134 -1.97 11.70 7.72
CA GLY A 134 -1.40 10.97 8.84
C GLY A 134 -2.42 10.74 9.96
N ALA A 135 -3.23 11.74 10.28
CA ALA A 135 -4.29 11.66 11.28
C ALA A 135 -5.38 10.65 10.87
N THR A 136 -5.82 10.65 9.61
CA THR A 136 -6.80 9.66 9.11
C THR A 136 -6.22 8.26 9.07
N ALA A 137 -4.94 8.09 8.71
CA ALA A 137 -4.26 6.79 8.76
C ALA A 137 -4.17 6.26 10.21
N ALA A 138 -3.88 7.12 11.19
CA ALA A 138 -3.86 6.73 12.60
C ALA A 138 -5.23 6.23 13.07
N VAL A 139 -6.31 6.92 12.69
CA VAL A 139 -7.69 6.47 12.98
C VAL A 139 -8.01 5.12 12.33
N ALA A 140 -7.55 4.89 11.10
CA ALA A 140 -7.72 3.60 10.41
C ALA A 140 -6.97 2.45 11.12
N VAL A 141 -5.74 2.69 11.60
CA VAL A 141 -4.95 1.72 12.38
C VAL A 141 -5.66 1.37 13.69
N ARG A 142 -6.22 2.37 14.38
CA ARG A 142 -7.05 2.14 15.57
C ARG A 142 -8.30 1.32 15.27
N ARG A 143 -8.99 1.59 14.15
CA ARG A 143 -10.14 0.78 13.71
C ARG A 143 -9.75 -0.66 13.44
N ALA A 144 -8.55 -0.90 12.89
CA ALA A 144 -8.00 -2.24 12.70
C ALA A 144 -7.64 -2.97 14.02
N GLY A 145 -7.89 -2.35 15.18
CA GLY A 145 -7.66 -2.94 16.50
C GLY A 145 -6.20 -2.91 16.94
N VAL A 146 -5.38 -2.05 16.31
CA VAL A 146 -3.99 -1.85 16.72
C VAL A 146 -3.93 -0.71 17.72
N ASP A 147 -3.40 -0.99 18.91
CA ASP A 147 -3.24 -0.01 19.98
C ASP A 147 -2.30 1.11 19.53
N SER A 148 -2.79 2.36 19.62
CA SER A 148 -2.02 3.55 19.28
C SER A 148 -2.54 4.74 20.09
N PRO A 149 -1.79 5.18 21.13
CA PRO A 149 -2.18 6.32 21.96
C PRO A 149 -2.40 7.60 21.15
N ALA A 150 -1.55 7.83 20.14
CA ALA A 150 -1.72 8.95 19.22
C ALA A 150 -3.04 8.86 18.43
N ALA A 151 -3.43 7.64 18.00
CA ALA A 151 -4.69 7.45 17.30
C ALA A 151 -5.90 7.64 18.21
N ASP A 152 -5.82 7.24 19.49
CA ASP A 152 -6.89 7.48 20.47
C ASP A 152 -7.14 8.98 20.67
N ASP A 153 -6.08 9.76 20.84
CA ASP A 153 -6.15 11.22 20.98
C ASP A 153 -6.69 11.88 19.70
N LEU A 154 -6.14 11.50 18.54
CA LEU A 154 -6.52 12.05 17.24
C LEU A 154 -7.97 11.70 16.84
N CYS A 155 -8.46 10.51 17.21
CA CYS A 155 -9.80 10.06 16.82
C CYS A 155 -10.89 11.01 17.32
N SER A 156 -10.75 11.50 18.57
CA SER A 156 -11.70 12.46 19.15
C SER A 156 -11.78 13.79 18.39
N SER A 157 -10.70 14.18 17.72
CA SER A 157 -10.59 15.44 16.98
C SER A 157 -10.95 15.29 15.50
N VAL A 158 -10.71 14.11 14.91
CA VAL A 158 -10.96 13.84 13.48
C VAL A 158 -12.40 13.43 13.22
N ILE A 159 -12.99 12.56 14.07
CA ILE A 159 -14.35 12.02 13.88
C ILE A 159 -15.40 13.12 13.65
N PRO A 160 -15.43 14.24 14.41
CA PRO A 160 -16.41 15.31 14.20
C PRO A 160 -16.27 16.05 12.87
N LEU A 161 -15.10 15.96 12.22
CA LEU A 161 -14.80 16.63 10.95
C LEU A 161 -15.16 15.76 9.73
N ILE A 162 -15.53 14.50 9.95
CA ILE A 162 -15.93 13.58 8.88
C ILE A 162 -17.37 13.91 8.47
N ASN A 163 -17.54 14.32 7.21
CA ASN A 163 -18.86 14.39 6.60
C ASN A 163 -19.30 12.98 6.21
N ASP A 164 -20.40 12.49 6.79
CA ASP A 164 -20.96 11.16 6.49
C ASP A 164 -21.29 10.99 4.99
N GLU A 165 -21.62 12.07 4.26
CA GLU A 165 -21.85 12.00 2.81
C GLU A 165 -20.58 11.68 1.99
N SER A 166 -19.40 11.87 2.59
CA SER A 166 -18.10 11.54 1.99
C SER A 166 -17.72 10.07 2.16
N LEU A 167 -18.44 9.33 3.02
CA LEU A 167 -18.12 7.95 3.36
C LEU A 167 -18.72 6.96 2.36
N LEU A 168 -18.17 5.73 2.35
CA LEU A 168 -18.82 4.62 1.67
C LEU A 168 -20.18 4.34 2.31
N ARG A 169 -21.12 3.81 1.53
CA ARG A 169 -22.53 3.63 1.93
C ARG A 169 -22.75 2.77 3.19
N TYR A 170 -21.75 2.00 3.58
CA TYR A 170 -21.79 1.10 4.75
C TYR A 170 -20.89 1.57 5.90
N ASP A 171 -20.23 2.72 5.74
CA ASP A 171 -19.46 3.37 6.78
C ASP A 171 -20.28 4.51 7.40
N SER A 172 -19.91 4.89 8.62
CA SER A 172 -20.40 6.08 9.31
C SER A 172 -19.31 6.60 10.23
N ALA A 173 -19.34 7.91 10.54
CA ALA A 173 -18.41 8.48 11.51
C ALA A 173 -18.50 7.77 12.87
N SER A 174 -19.70 7.33 13.28
CA SER A 174 -19.89 6.56 14.51
C SER A 174 -19.27 5.16 14.45
N ALA A 175 -19.35 4.47 13.30
CA ALA A 175 -18.67 3.18 13.10
C ALA A 175 -17.14 3.31 13.06
N LEU A 176 -16.62 4.42 12.52
CA LEU A 176 -15.19 4.74 12.54
C LEU A 176 -14.67 5.05 13.95
N ALA A 177 -15.53 5.53 14.86
CA ALA A 177 -15.18 5.82 16.24
C ALA A 177 -15.02 4.56 17.11
N ALA A 178 -15.61 3.42 16.70
CA ALA A 178 -15.57 2.17 17.46
C ALA A 178 -14.23 1.42 17.23
N PRO A 179 -13.43 1.16 18.28
CA PRO A 179 -12.22 0.36 18.14
C PRO A 179 -12.57 -1.09 17.80
N GLY A 180 -11.85 -1.69 16.86
CA GLY A 180 -12.00 -3.11 16.48
C GLY A 180 -13.27 -3.44 15.68
N ALA A 181 -13.94 -2.46 15.08
CA ALA A 181 -15.06 -2.72 14.18
C ALA A 181 -14.55 -3.38 12.89
N ALA A 182 -14.79 -4.70 12.75
CA ALA A 182 -14.46 -5.44 11.54
C ALA A 182 -15.09 -4.77 10.30
N PRO A 183 -14.39 -4.72 9.16
CA PRO A 183 -15.03 -4.36 7.90
C PRO A 183 -16.14 -5.38 7.62
N HIS A 184 -17.37 -4.89 7.43
CA HIS A 184 -18.50 -5.70 6.99
C HIS A 184 -18.43 -5.98 5.49
#